data_AF-A0A938FY99-F1
#
_entry.id   AF-A0A938FY99-F1
#
_cell.length_a   1.000
_cell.length_b   1.000
_cell.length_c   1.000
_cell.angle_alpha   90.00
_cell.angle_beta   90.00
_cell.angle_gamma   90.00
#
_symmetry.space_group_name_H-M   'P 1'
#
loop_
_entity.id
_entity.type
_entity.pdbx_description
1 polymer ?
#
loop_
_entity_poly.entity_id
_entity_poly.type
_entity_poly.pdbx_seq_one_letter_code
_entity_poly.pdbx_strand_id
1 'polypeptide(L)'
;MASLTLISQPGFAEVPDSAFDAGNPATAANMKALNAAAKFAAVRAEEFWGYYKHGETIQLPVSPADGYAYAREELLYGWSVWWTGAPPGSPLNGTQTTPSRGATGGAGHLLQMGFNVDQATGLVTCDVSYHKDGGAQADTRDGILMVITHAKRQR
;
A
#
# COMPACT_ATOMS: atom_id res chain seq x y z
N MET A 1 -14.04 18.84 -1.95
CA MET A 1 -13.96 17.67 -1.05
C MET A 1 -13.18 18.10 0.18
N ALA A 2 -13.71 17.86 1.38
CA ALA A 2 -12.97 18.13 2.62
C ALA A 2 -11.96 16.99 2.83
N SER A 3 -10.68 17.33 3.00
CA SER A 3 -9.62 16.38 3.36
C SER A 3 -9.30 16.56 4.84
N LEU A 4 -9.06 15.47 5.57
CA LEU A 4 -8.46 15.55 6.89
C LEU A 4 -7.04 16.11 6.72
N THR A 5 -6.71 17.18 7.44
CA THR A 5 -5.36 17.75 7.51
C THR A 5 -5.00 18.12 8.94
N LEU A 6 -3.75 17.85 9.32
CA LEU A 6 -3.17 18.21 10.61
C LEU A 6 -1.97 19.13 10.36
N ILE A 7 -1.88 20.21 11.12
CA ILE A 7 -0.80 21.20 11.00
C ILE A 7 0.54 20.65 11.52
N SER A 8 0.49 19.61 12.37
CA SER A 8 1.64 18.94 12.95
C SER A 8 1.37 17.43 13.03
N GLN A 9 2.39 16.62 12.80
CA GLN A 9 2.31 15.18 13.03
C GLN A 9 1.95 14.90 14.51
N PRO A 10 0.86 14.16 14.78
CA PRO A 10 0.53 13.73 16.12
C PRO A 10 1.46 12.58 16.53
N GLY A 11 1.68 12.42 17.82
CA GLY A 11 2.43 11.29 18.39
C GLY A 11 1.67 10.66 19.55
N PHE A 12 2.26 9.63 20.14
CA PHE A 12 1.70 8.99 21.34
C PHE A 12 1.59 9.96 22.52
N ALA A 13 0.38 10.13 23.04
CA ALA A 13 0.09 10.91 24.24
C ALA A 13 -0.80 10.08 25.17
N GLU A 14 -0.20 9.15 25.91
CA GLU A 14 -0.94 8.33 26.87
C GLU A 14 -1.38 9.16 28.08
N VAL A 15 -2.61 8.93 28.52
CA VAL A 15 -3.16 9.44 29.77
C VAL A 15 -3.61 8.21 30.56
N PRO A 16 -3.15 8.01 31.81
CA PRO A 16 -3.60 6.88 32.60
C PRO A 16 -5.09 7.00 32.91
N ASP A 17 -5.81 5.88 32.92
CA ASP A 17 -7.24 5.85 33.22
C ASP A 17 -7.57 6.47 34.58
N SER A 18 -6.66 6.34 35.55
CA SER A 18 -6.82 6.93 36.89
C SER A 18 -6.91 8.47 36.89
N ALA A 19 -6.44 9.12 35.82
CA ALA A 19 -6.61 10.56 35.63
C ALA A 19 -8.08 10.98 35.41
N PHE A 20 -8.96 10.01 35.13
CA PHE A 20 -10.40 10.19 34.94
C PHE A 20 -11.24 9.48 36.02
N ASP A 21 -10.62 9.03 37.11
CA ASP A 21 -11.32 8.44 38.26
C ASP A 21 -12.33 9.43 38.89
N ALA A 22 -13.38 8.89 39.50
CA ALA A 22 -14.37 9.69 40.21
C ALA A 22 -13.71 10.54 41.32
N GLY A 23 -13.99 11.85 41.31
CA GLY A 23 -13.41 12.82 42.25
C GLY A 23 -12.18 13.54 41.71
N ASN A 24 -11.57 13.07 40.62
CA ASN A 24 -10.50 13.80 39.93
C ASN A 24 -11.09 14.84 38.96
N PRO A 25 -10.59 16.08 38.94
CA PRO A 25 -11.03 17.06 37.96
C PRO A 25 -10.46 16.72 36.57
N ALA A 26 -11.30 16.83 35.53
CA ALA A 26 -10.85 16.77 34.14
C ALA A 26 -10.01 18.01 33.81
N THR A 27 -8.70 17.93 34.05
CA THR A 27 -7.80 19.07 33.84
C THR A 27 -7.68 19.40 32.36
N ALA A 28 -7.40 20.67 32.05
CA ALA A 28 -7.11 21.09 30.69
C ALA A 28 -5.91 20.33 30.08
N ALA A 29 -4.97 19.85 30.90
CA ALA A 29 -3.85 19.04 30.47
C ALA A 29 -4.32 17.65 29.99
N ASN A 30 -5.15 16.96 30.78
CA ASN A 30 -5.70 15.64 30.41
C ASN A 30 -6.53 15.71 29.12
N MET A 31 -7.37 16.75 28.98
CA MET A 31 -8.17 16.95 27.78
C MET A 31 -7.32 17.24 26.53
N LYS A 32 -6.23 17.99 26.68
CA LYS A 32 -5.28 18.23 25.58
C LYS A 32 -4.55 16.96 25.15
N ALA A 33 -4.10 16.15 26.11
CA ALA A 33 -3.43 14.88 25.84
C ALA A 33 -4.38 13.88 25.17
N LEU A 34 -5.63 13.76 25.66
CA LEU A 34 -6.66 12.93 25.02
C LEU A 34 -6.93 13.34 23.57
N ASN A 35 -7.03 14.65 23.32
CA ASN A 35 -7.20 15.17 21.95
C ASN A 35 -5.98 14.85 21.05
N ALA A 36 -4.76 14.90 21.59
CA ALA A 36 -3.56 14.50 20.85
C ALA A 36 -3.57 12.99 20.51
N ALA A 37 -3.93 12.14 21.47
CA ALA A 37 -4.09 10.70 21.26
C ALA A 37 -5.19 10.38 20.23
N ALA A 38 -6.32 11.08 20.28
CA ALA A 38 -7.40 10.92 19.31
C ALA A 38 -6.96 11.29 17.88
N LYS A 39 -6.20 12.38 17.73
CA LYS A 39 -5.61 12.76 16.43
C LYS A 39 -4.64 11.71 15.92
N PHE A 40 -3.77 11.18 16.78
CA PHE A 40 -2.87 10.10 16.40
C PHE A 40 -3.64 8.84 15.99
N ALA A 41 -4.63 8.43 16.77
CA ALA A 41 -5.47 7.28 16.45
C ALA A 41 -6.15 7.39 15.08
N ALA A 42 -6.56 8.60 14.68
CA ALA A 42 -7.17 8.85 13.38
C ALA A 42 -6.23 8.66 12.18
N VAL A 43 -4.92 8.85 12.36
CA VAL A 43 -3.91 8.73 11.29
C VAL A 43 -2.92 7.58 11.50
N ARG A 44 -3.12 6.77 12.56
CA ARG A 44 -2.19 5.69 12.93
C ARG A 44 -2.13 4.61 11.86
N ALA A 45 -3.27 4.30 11.25
CA ALA A 45 -3.41 3.32 10.20
C ALA A 45 -3.98 4.01 8.96
N GLU A 46 -3.30 3.86 7.84
CA GLU A 46 -3.69 4.43 6.56
C GLU A 46 -3.55 3.37 5.46
N GLU A 47 -4.37 3.46 4.43
CA GLU A 47 -4.31 2.56 3.28
C GLU A 47 -4.02 3.36 2.01
N PHE A 48 -3.07 2.86 1.25
CA PHE A 48 -2.69 3.40 -0.05
C PHE A 48 -2.87 2.31 -1.10
N TRP A 49 -3.04 2.69 -2.36
CA TRP A 49 -3.16 1.72 -3.43
C TRP A 49 -2.55 2.23 -4.72
N GLY A 50 -2.16 1.30 -5.59
CA GLY A 50 -1.69 1.61 -6.93
C GLY A 50 -1.40 0.37 -7.76
N TYR A 51 -1.16 0.58 -9.06
CA TYR A 51 -0.83 -0.49 -10.01
C TYR A 51 0.66 -0.60 -10.28
N TYR A 52 1.15 -1.82 -10.36
CA TYR A 52 2.56 -2.15 -10.53
C TYR A 52 2.76 -3.29 -11.52
N LYS A 53 3.91 -3.31 -12.22
CA LYS A 53 4.34 -4.41 -13.11
C LYS A 53 5.59 -5.10 -12.58
N HIS A 54 6.05 -6.13 -13.29
CA HIS A 54 7.27 -6.84 -12.93
C HIS A 54 8.49 -5.92 -12.75
N GLY A 55 9.28 -6.16 -11.71
CA GLY A 55 10.54 -5.47 -11.43
C GLY A 55 10.36 -4.08 -10.81
N GLU A 56 9.12 -3.62 -10.65
CA GLU A 56 8.79 -2.39 -9.97
C GLU A 56 8.80 -2.55 -8.45
N THR A 57 9.02 -1.44 -7.74
CA THR A 57 9.06 -1.41 -6.29
C THR A 57 7.95 -0.50 -5.77
N ILE A 58 7.18 -1.00 -4.80
CA ILE A 58 6.14 -0.21 -4.14
C ILE A 58 6.76 1.05 -3.54
N GLN A 59 6.19 2.21 -3.89
CA GLN A 59 6.64 3.50 -3.40
C GLN A 59 6.32 3.65 -1.92
N LEU A 60 7.22 4.26 -1.16
CA LEU A 60 6.95 4.58 0.24
C LEU A 60 5.88 5.68 0.30
N PRO A 61 4.73 5.43 0.92
CA PRO A 61 3.67 6.41 0.96
C PRO A 61 4.00 7.56 1.92
N VAL A 62 3.42 8.72 1.62
CA VAL A 62 3.42 9.87 2.52
C VAL A 62 1.97 10.16 2.87
N SER A 63 1.68 10.27 4.16
CA SER A 63 0.36 10.63 4.67
C SER A 63 -0.08 11.98 4.08
N PRO A 64 -1.23 12.04 3.39
CA PRO A 64 -1.80 13.30 2.92
C PRO A 64 -2.35 14.14 4.08
N ALA A 65 -2.60 13.52 5.24
CA ALA A 65 -3.14 14.22 6.40
C ALA A 65 -2.10 15.14 7.06
N ASP A 66 -0.84 14.71 7.13
CA ASP A 66 0.18 15.37 7.95
C ASP A 66 1.63 15.22 7.46
N GLY A 67 1.84 14.67 6.26
CA GLY A 67 3.15 14.55 5.65
C GLY A 67 4.07 13.49 6.26
N TYR A 68 3.55 12.59 7.10
CA TYR A 68 4.34 11.47 7.62
C TYR A 68 4.80 10.53 6.51
N ALA A 69 6.13 10.42 6.34
CA ALA A 69 6.75 9.52 5.40
C ALA A 69 6.95 8.16 6.06
N TYR A 70 6.24 7.14 5.57
CA TYR A 70 6.31 5.81 6.12
C TYR A 70 7.61 5.10 5.75
N ALA A 71 8.16 4.32 6.68
CA ALA A 71 9.28 3.42 6.43
C ALA A 71 8.79 2.03 6.01
N ARG A 72 9.65 1.23 5.36
CA ARG A 72 9.27 -0.08 4.80
C ARG A 72 8.77 -1.05 5.88
N GLU A 73 9.40 -1.02 7.05
CA GLU A 73 9.03 -1.79 8.24
C GLU A 73 7.67 -1.42 8.86
N GLU A 74 7.04 -0.35 8.39
CA GLU A 74 5.70 0.09 8.81
C GLU A 74 4.61 -0.34 7.83
N LEU A 75 4.96 -1.08 6.78
CA LEU A 75 4.08 -1.41 5.67
C LEU A 75 3.81 -2.92 5.59
N LEU A 76 2.58 -3.24 5.20
CA LEU A 76 2.18 -4.58 4.79
C LEU A 76 1.51 -4.49 3.41
N TYR A 77 1.92 -5.36 2.49
CA TYR A 77 1.41 -5.36 1.11
C TYR A 77 0.38 -6.46 0.89
N GLY A 78 -0.87 -6.07 0.62
CA GLY A 78 -1.87 -6.93 0.01
C GLY A 78 -1.89 -6.70 -1.50
N TRP A 79 -2.15 -7.73 -2.30
CA TRP A 79 -2.17 -7.59 -3.75
C TRP A 79 -3.17 -8.51 -4.43
N SER A 80 -3.58 -8.12 -5.63
CA SER A 80 -4.42 -8.90 -6.52
C SER A 80 -3.95 -8.75 -7.97
N VAL A 81 -4.18 -9.79 -8.77
CA VAL A 81 -3.87 -9.75 -10.20
C VAL A 81 -4.92 -8.90 -10.91
N TRP A 82 -4.47 -7.81 -11.54
CA TRP A 82 -5.32 -6.96 -12.37
C TRP A 82 -5.37 -7.46 -13.82
N TRP A 83 -4.21 -7.85 -14.35
CA TRP A 83 -4.07 -8.34 -15.72
C TRP A 83 -2.90 -9.33 -15.82
N THR A 84 -2.95 -10.24 -16.79
CA THR A 84 -1.95 -11.28 -17.00
C THR A 84 -1.18 -11.13 -18.32
N GLY A 85 -1.58 -10.20 -19.19
CA GLY A 85 -0.87 -9.87 -20.41
C GLY A 85 0.11 -8.70 -20.24
N ALA A 86 0.71 -8.26 -21.34
CA ALA A 86 1.77 -7.27 -21.31
C ALA A 86 1.33 -5.96 -20.62
N PRO A 87 2.16 -5.41 -19.72
CA PRO A 87 1.87 -4.12 -19.12
C PRO A 87 2.05 -2.99 -20.15
N PRO A 88 1.48 -1.80 -19.91
CA PRO A 88 1.71 -0.65 -20.77
C PRO A 88 3.20 -0.25 -20.80
N GLY A 89 3.64 0.33 -21.92
CA GLY A 89 5.01 0.84 -22.09
C GLY A 89 5.38 1.89 -21.03
N SER A 90 4.40 2.64 -20.53
CA SER A 90 4.42 3.47 -19.32
C SER A 90 2.99 3.99 -19.04
N PRO A 91 2.64 4.52 -17.85
CA PRO A 91 3.34 4.55 -16.56
C PRO A 91 2.71 3.59 -15.52
N LEU A 92 3.54 2.82 -14.83
CA LEU A 92 3.22 2.09 -13.60
C LEU A 92 4.33 2.44 -12.58
N ASN A 93 4.37 1.80 -11.40
CA ASN A 93 4.83 2.31 -10.11
C ASN A 93 3.78 3.15 -9.37
N GLY A 94 2.61 2.56 -9.16
CA GLY A 94 1.67 3.04 -8.16
C GLY A 94 0.72 4.12 -8.65
N THR A 95 0.50 4.22 -9.96
CA THR A 95 -0.57 5.09 -10.46
C THR A 95 -1.92 4.64 -9.92
N GLN A 96 -2.80 5.60 -9.65
CA GLN A 96 -4.20 5.40 -9.29
C GLN A 96 -5.13 5.47 -10.51
N THR A 97 -4.59 5.65 -11.71
CA THR A 97 -5.35 5.51 -12.95
C THR A 97 -5.33 4.06 -13.40
N THR A 98 -6.49 3.54 -13.80
CA THR A 98 -6.59 2.18 -14.31
C THR A 98 -5.70 1.98 -15.53
N PRO A 99 -4.75 1.03 -15.51
CA PRO A 99 -3.83 0.84 -16.62
C PRO A 99 -4.51 0.12 -17.79
N SER A 100 -4.02 0.41 -19.00
CA SER A 100 -4.45 -0.31 -20.19
C SER A 100 -3.97 -1.77 -20.16
N ARG A 101 -4.75 -2.64 -20.80
CA ARG A 101 -4.48 -4.08 -20.89
C ARG A 101 -3.81 -4.37 -22.23
N GLY A 102 -2.51 -4.67 -22.20
CA GLY A 102 -1.79 -5.09 -23.41
C GLY A 102 -2.15 -6.52 -23.82
N ALA A 103 -1.80 -6.86 -25.06
CA ALA A 103 -1.90 -8.24 -25.54
C ALA A 103 -0.97 -9.18 -24.74
N THR A 104 -1.19 -10.49 -24.84
CA THR A 104 -0.28 -11.47 -24.25
C THR A 104 1.09 -11.41 -24.94
N GLY A 105 2.16 -11.49 -24.18
CA GLY A 105 3.53 -11.50 -24.71
C GLY A 105 3.93 -12.82 -25.35
N GLY A 106 3.25 -13.92 -24.99
CA GLY A 106 3.41 -15.24 -25.60
C GLY A 106 2.23 -15.65 -26.49
N ALA A 107 2.49 -16.61 -27.38
CA ALA A 107 1.49 -17.21 -28.26
C ALA A 107 0.82 -18.43 -27.61
N GLY A 108 -0.42 -18.71 -27.98
CA GLY A 108 -1.18 -19.86 -27.50
C GLY A 108 -1.98 -19.54 -26.24
N HIS A 109 -2.10 -20.52 -25.35
CA HIS A 109 -2.87 -20.44 -24.11
C HIS A 109 -1.97 -20.14 -22.92
N LEU A 110 -2.52 -19.48 -21.90
CA LEU A 110 -1.83 -19.31 -20.63
C LEU A 110 -1.66 -20.69 -19.96
N LEU A 111 -0.43 -21.00 -19.53
CA LEU A 111 -0.07 -22.27 -18.92
C LEU A 111 0.06 -22.13 -17.40
N GLN A 112 0.92 -21.20 -16.93
CA GLN A 112 1.17 -20.96 -15.51
C GLN A 112 1.33 -19.47 -15.22
N MET A 113 1.11 -19.12 -13.94
CA MET A 113 1.29 -17.76 -13.43
C MET A 113 1.94 -17.80 -12.04
N GLY A 114 2.90 -16.92 -11.82
CA GLY A 114 3.50 -16.61 -10.52
C GLY A 114 3.49 -15.11 -10.28
N PHE A 115 2.86 -14.68 -9.18
CA PHE A 115 2.81 -13.28 -8.80
C PHE A 115 3.19 -13.15 -7.33
N ASN A 116 3.95 -12.10 -7.00
CA ASN A 116 4.32 -11.81 -5.62
C ASN A 116 4.65 -10.33 -5.42
N VAL A 117 4.45 -9.85 -4.20
CA VAL A 117 5.05 -8.62 -3.69
C VAL A 117 5.88 -8.99 -2.48
N ASP A 118 7.19 -8.76 -2.55
CA ASP A 118 8.09 -9.04 -1.44
C ASP A 118 7.83 -8.07 -0.27
N GLN A 119 7.57 -8.61 0.92
CA GLN A 119 7.18 -7.81 2.07
C GLN A 119 8.32 -6.95 2.63
N ALA A 120 9.57 -7.40 2.51
CA ALA A 120 10.72 -6.71 3.08
C ALA A 120 11.22 -5.58 2.16
N THR A 121 11.04 -5.71 0.85
CA THR A 121 11.61 -4.80 -0.16
C THR A 121 10.55 -4.04 -0.94
N GLY A 122 9.32 -4.55 -1.00
CA GLY A 122 8.26 -4.04 -1.88
C GLY A 122 8.48 -4.40 -3.36
N LEU A 123 9.37 -5.34 -3.69
CA LEU A 123 9.62 -5.73 -5.08
C LEU A 123 8.45 -6.55 -5.65
N VAL A 124 7.97 -6.16 -6.82
CA VAL A 124 6.89 -6.83 -7.54
C VAL A 124 7.44 -7.85 -8.54
N THR A 125 7.02 -9.10 -8.40
CA THR A 125 7.36 -10.20 -9.31
C THR A 125 6.11 -10.66 -10.04
N CYS A 126 6.23 -10.80 -11.36
CA CYS A 126 5.19 -11.31 -12.26
C CYS A 126 5.89 -12.21 -13.27
N ASP A 127 5.46 -13.46 -13.32
CA ASP A 127 5.92 -14.48 -14.25
C ASP A 127 4.69 -15.14 -14.86
N VAL A 128 4.60 -15.12 -16.18
CA VAL A 128 3.50 -15.75 -16.92
C VAL A 128 4.08 -16.61 -18.03
N SER A 129 3.63 -17.85 -18.12
CA SER A 129 4.04 -18.76 -19.19
C SER A 129 2.89 -19.07 -20.13
N TYR A 130 3.23 -19.20 -21.41
CA TYR A 130 2.28 -19.52 -22.48
C TYR A 130 2.71 -20.79 -23.19
N HIS A 131 1.73 -21.58 -23.64
CA HIS A 131 1.94 -22.81 -24.39
C HIS A 131 1.07 -22.84 -25.65
N LYS A 132 1.69 -23.22 -26.77
CA LYS A 132 1.03 -23.47 -28.04
C LYS A 132 1.17 -24.94 -28.39
N ASP A 133 0.09 -25.58 -28.82
CA ASP A 133 0.11 -26.99 -29.22
C ASP A 133 1.15 -27.25 -30.31
N GLY A 134 1.99 -28.27 -30.08
CA GLY A 134 3.11 -28.61 -30.95
C GLY A 134 4.26 -27.57 -30.95
N GLY A 135 4.24 -26.58 -30.05
CA GLY A 135 5.25 -25.54 -29.91
C GLY A 135 5.99 -25.59 -28.57
N ALA A 136 6.94 -24.67 -28.39
CA ALA A 136 7.67 -24.48 -27.14
C ALA A 136 6.91 -23.54 -26.19
N GLN A 137 7.17 -23.68 -24.88
CA GLN A 137 6.73 -22.73 -23.86
C GLN A 137 7.43 -21.38 -24.03
N ALA A 138 6.69 -20.28 -23.81
CA ALA A 138 7.23 -18.94 -23.76
C ALA A 138 6.98 -18.33 -22.38
N ASP A 139 8.05 -17.98 -21.67
CA ASP A 139 8.00 -17.31 -20.37
C ASP A 139 8.16 -15.79 -20.56
N THR A 140 7.27 -15.03 -19.93
CA THR A 140 7.27 -13.57 -20.02
C THR A 140 7.19 -12.92 -18.64
N ARG A 141 7.42 -11.61 -18.61
CA ARG A 141 7.22 -10.74 -17.44
C ARG A 141 5.90 -9.97 -17.55
N ASP A 142 4.92 -10.62 -18.19
CA ASP A 142 3.59 -10.05 -18.30
C ASP A 142 2.92 -9.95 -16.93
N GLY A 143 1.92 -9.10 -16.87
CA GLY A 143 1.05 -8.98 -15.72
C GLY A 143 1.17 -7.65 -15.00
N ILE A 144 0.06 -7.30 -14.36
CA ILE A 144 -0.14 -6.07 -13.61
C ILE A 144 -0.78 -6.48 -12.29
N LEU A 145 -0.21 -6.02 -11.17
CA LEU A 145 -0.80 -6.16 -9.85
C LEU A 145 -1.44 -4.85 -9.41
N MET A 146 -2.64 -4.93 -8.82
CA MET A 146 -3.14 -3.89 -7.93
C MET A 146 -2.65 -4.20 -6.53
N VAL A 147 -1.92 -3.27 -5.93
CA VAL A 147 -1.33 -3.43 -4.60
C VAL A 147 -2.01 -2.46 -3.65
N ILE A 148 -2.43 -2.96 -2.49
CA ILE A 148 -2.89 -2.18 -1.35
C ILE A 148 -1.77 -2.22 -0.31
N THR A 149 -1.32 -1.03 0.09
CA THR A 149 -0.31 -0.84 1.12
C THR A 149 -1.02 -0.43 2.40
N HIS A 150 -1.05 -1.33 3.37
CA HIS A 150 -1.53 -1.05 4.71
C HIS A 150 -0.37 -0.48 5.52
N ALA A 151 -0.44 0.80 5.85
CA ALA A 151 0.58 1.52 6.57
C ALA A 151 0.17 1.69 8.03
N LYS A 152 1.07 1.40 8.96
CA LYS A 152 0.82 1.59 10.39
C LYS A 152 2.02 2.21 11.07
N ARG A 153 1.84 3.42 11.58
CA ARG A 153 2.91 4.19 12.24
C ARG A 153 3.35 3.51 13.52
N GLN A 154 4.66 3.44 13.71
CA GLN A 154 5.28 2.96 14.93
C GLN A 154 5.59 4.08 15.93
N ARG A 155 5.48 5.35 15.53
CA ARG A 155 5.80 6.54 16.34
C ARG A 155 4.72 7.60 16.24
#